data_AF-A0A7C6B1W6-F1
#
_entry.id   AF-A0A7C6B1W6-F1
#
_cell.length_a   1.000
_cell.length_b   1.000
_cell.length_c   1.000
_cell.angle_alpha   90.00
_cell.angle_beta   90.00
_cell.angle_gamma   90.00
#
_symmetry.space_group_name_H-M   'P 1'
#
loop_
_entity.id
_entity.type
_entity.pdbx_description
1 polymer ?
#
loop_
_entity_poly.entity_id
_entity_poly.type
_entity_poly.pdbx_seq_one_letter_code
_entity_poly.pdbx_strand_id
1 'polypeptide(L)'
;GEVTNNLFTVYVFDHLCHVSRERMHPALAARERLSRRQRYFAAGAPFQQWQADPFLALDMYLQLQEAFGWEPFEKVFAEYRALRPEERPRTDAEKRDQWLIRFSRAVGHDLSGFFRHWGIPISPEAVQSLSDLPPWQPAM
;
A
#
# COMPACT_ATOMS: atom_id res chain seq x y z
N GLY A 1 -10.65 6.98 4.88
CA GLY A 1 -11.07 6.62 3.51
C GLY A 1 -11.39 5.15 3.49
N GLU A 2 -12.26 4.72 2.58
CA GLU A 2 -12.74 3.33 2.49
C GLU A 2 -11.60 2.31 2.29
N VAL A 3 -10.52 2.69 1.60
CA VAL A 3 -9.33 1.84 1.39
C VAL A 3 -8.63 1.45 2.69
N THR A 4 -8.41 2.40 3.61
CA THR A 4 -7.80 2.07 4.92
C THR A 4 -8.74 1.23 5.77
N ASN A 5 -10.06 1.47 5.72
CA ASN A 5 -11.05 0.63 6.39
C ASN A 5 -11.03 -0.82 5.84
N ASN A 6 -10.95 -0.97 4.52
CA ASN A 6 -10.86 -2.29 3.87
C ASN A 6 -9.54 -3.00 4.19
N LEU A 7 -8.42 -2.27 4.31
CA LEU A 7 -7.14 -2.84 4.76
C LEU A 7 -7.22 -3.36 6.20
N PHE A 8 -7.82 -2.60 7.12
CA PHE A 8 -8.07 -3.06 8.49
C PHE A 8 -9.03 -4.25 8.53
N THR A 9 -10.03 -4.29 7.66
CA THR A 9 -10.94 -5.44 7.55
C THR A 9 -10.18 -6.68 7.11
N VAL A 10 -9.34 -6.60 6.07
CA VAL A 10 -8.49 -7.72 5.65
C VAL A 10 -7.50 -8.10 6.76
N TYR A 11 -6.88 -7.14 7.44
CA TYR A 11 -6.00 -7.42 8.58
C TYR A 11 -6.69 -8.25 9.66
N VAL A 12 -7.89 -7.86 10.09
CA VAL A 12 -8.66 -8.59 11.12
C VAL A 12 -8.97 -10.00 10.65
N PHE A 13 -9.47 -10.17 9.43
CA PHE A 13 -9.86 -11.50 8.95
C PHE A 13 -8.66 -12.42 8.64
N ASP A 14 -7.57 -11.88 8.08
CA ASP A 14 -6.37 -12.63 7.69
C ASP A 14 -5.49 -12.94 8.91
N HIS A 15 -5.22 -11.92 9.74
CA HIS A 15 -4.23 -12.01 10.80
C HIS A 15 -4.81 -12.44 12.15
N LEU A 16 -6.04 -12.03 12.49
CA LEU A 16 -6.68 -12.36 13.76
C LEU A 16 -7.65 -13.53 13.65
N CYS A 17 -8.37 -13.65 12.53
CA CYS A 17 -9.35 -14.72 12.33
C CYS A 17 -8.83 -15.91 11.51
N HIS A 18 -7.62 -15.82 10.94
CA HIS A 18 -7.01 -16.86 10.09
C HIS A 18 -7.92 -17.35 8.94
N VAL A 19 -8.80 -16.48 8.45
CA VAL A 19 -9.69 -16.78 7.33
C VAL A 19 -8.92 -16.57 6.03
N SER A 20 -9.02 -17.50 5.07
CA SER A 20 -8.40 -17.28 3.77
C SER A 20 -9.12 -16.20 2.97
N ARG A 21 -8.38 -15.36 2.25
CA ARG A 21 -8.90 -14.18 1.50
C ARG A 21 -10.02 -14.52 0.52
N GLU A 22 -9.94 -15.69 -0.09
CA GLU A 22 -10.95 -16.21 -1.01
C GLU A 22 -12.31 -16.41 -0.35
N ARG A 23 -12.33 -16.64 0.97
CA ARG A 23 -13.55 -16.81 1.75
C ARG A 23 -14.07 -15.49 2.34
N MET A 24 -13.31 -14.40 2.27
CA MET A 24 -13.70 -13.10 2.82
C MET A 24 -14.61 -12.31 1.87
N HIS A 25 -14.23 -12.20 0.59
CA HIS A 25 -15.03 -11.48 -0.41
C HIS A 25 -14.65 -11.93 -1.83
N PRO A 26 -15.60 -12.11 -2.77
CA PRO A 26 -15.30 -12.55 -4.13
C PRO A 26 -14.28 -11.66 -4.87
N ALA A 27 -14.32 -10.35 -4.63
CA ALA A 27 -13.37 -9.40 -5.24
C ALA A 27 -11.91 -9.56 -4.80
N LEU A 28 -11.66 -10.36 -3.73
CA LEU A 28 -10.34 -10.72 -3.22
C LEU A 28 -9.84 -12.08 -3.75
N ALA A 29 -10.66 -12.80 -4.51
CA ALA A 29 -10.21 -14.02 -5.18
C ALA A 29 -9.03 -13.72 -6.11
N ALA A 30 -8.04 -14.63 -6.15
CA ALA A 30 -6.80 -14.43 -6.90
C ALA A 30 -7.06 -14.07 -8.37
N ARG A 31 -8.02 -14.76 -9.02
CA ARG A 31 -8.40 -14.51 -10.42
C ARG A 31 -8.92 -13.09 -10.64
N GLU A 32 -9.76 -12.60 -9.75
CA GLU A 32 -10.36 -11.26 -9.87
C GLU A 32 -9.31 -10.17 -9.64
N ARG A 33 -8.44 -10.37 -8.65
CA ARG A 33 -7.29 -9.47 -8.38
C ARG A 33 -6.37 -9.39 -9.59
N LEU A 34 -5.96 -10.53 -10.15
CA LEU A 34 -5.11 -10.58 -11.34
C LEU A 34 -5.76 -9.91 -12.56
N SER A 35 -7.03 -10.20 -12.84
CA SER A 35 -7.78 -9.57 -13.94
C SER A 35 -7.90 -8.05 -13.79
N ARG A 36 -8.19 -7.58 -12.57
CA ARG A 36 -8.28 -6.13 -12.27
C ARG A 36 -6.92 -5.46 -12.47
N ARG A 37 -5.86 -6.05 -11.94
CA ARG A 37 -4.48 -5.55 -12.02
C ARG A 37 -3.97 -5.49 -13.46
N GLN A 38 -4.20 -6.54 -14.25
CA GLN A 38 -3.82 -6.58 -15.67
C GLN A 38 -4.50 -5.47 -16.48
N ARG A 39 -5.82 -5.28 -16.29
CA ARG A 39 -6.56 -4.20 -16.97
C ARG A 39 -6.04 -2.82 -16.57
N TYR A 40 -5.73 -2.63 -15.29
CA TYR A 40 -5.20 -1.37 -14.79
C TYR A 40 -3.83 -1.01 -15.38
N PHE A 41 -2.90 -1.96 -15.39
CA PHE A 41 -1.57 -1.74 -15.97
C PHE A 41 -1.60 -1.63 -17.49
N ALA A 42 -2.48 -2.36 -18.18
CA ALA A 42 -2.70 -2.20 -19.61
C ALA A 42 -3.24 -0.80 -19.98
N ALA A 43 -3.94 -0.14 -19.07
CA ALA A 43 -4.40 1.25 -19.23
C ALA A 43 -3.34 2.30 -18.85
N GLY A 44 -2.11 1.89 -18.53
CA GLY A 44 -1.02 2.81 -18.17
C GLY A 44 -1.01 3.26 -16.71
N ALA A 45 -1.67 2.52 -15.81
CA ALA A 45 -1.74 2.80 -14.38
C ALA A 45 -2.23 4.23 -14.02
N PRO A 46 -3.41 4.68 -14.50
CA PRO A 46 -3.89 6.02 -14.20
C PRO A 46 -4.22 6.19 -12.71
N PHE A 47 -3.58 7.15 -12.03
CA PHE A 47 -3.77 7.40 -10.60
C PHE A 47 -5.25 7.61 -10.22
N GLN A 48 -6.01 8.31 -11.05
CA GLN A 48 -7.42 8.58 -10.80
C GLN A 48 -8.26 7.29 -10.71
N GLN A 49 -7.95 6.28 -11.53
CA GLN A 49 -8.64 4.99 -11.46
C GLN A 49 -8.27 4.24 -10.18
N TRP A 50 -7.00 4.28 -9.78
CA TRP A 50 -6.54 3.71 -8.51
C TRP A 50 -7.23 4.36 -7.31
N GLN A 51 -7.38 5.69 -7.34
CA GLN A 51 -8.06 6.43 -6.28
C GLN A 51 -9.57 6.13 -6.20
N ALA A 52 -10.20 5.84 -7.34
CA ALA A 52 -11.64 5.63 -7.44
C ALA A 52 -12.08 4.17 -7.18
N ASP A 53 -11.18 3.18 -7.28
CA ASP A 53 -11.48 1.76 -7.06
C ASP A 53 -10.81 1.25 -5.76
N PRO A 54 -11.57 1.10 -4.66
CA PRO A 54 -11.01 0.65 -3.39
C PRO A 54 -10.39 -0.75 -3.42
N PHE A 55 -10.87 -1.65 -4.29
CA PHE A 55 -10.33 -3.00 -4.40
C PHE A 55 -9.06 -3.04 -5.25
N LEU A 56 -8.92 -2.12 -6.21
CA LEU A 56 -7.65 -1.90 -6.91
C LEU A 56 -6.60 -1.34 -5.96
N ALA A 57 -6.94 -0.32 -5.18
CA ALA A 57 -6.05 0.25 -4.18
C ALA A 57 -5.64 -0.78 -3.13
N LEU A 58 -6.58 -1.60 -2.66
CA LEU A 58 -6.33 -2.68 -1.72
C LEU A 58 -5.35 -3.72 -2.28
N ASP A 59 -5.44 -4.08 -3.56
CA ASP A 59 -4.55 -5.07 -4.17
C ASP A 59 -3.07 -4.64 -4.15
N MET A 60 -2.78 -3.34 -4.22
CA MET A 60 -1.44 -2.82 -4.01
C MET A 60 -0.93 -3.11 -2.60
N TYR A 61 -1.73 -2.82 -1.57
CA TYR A 61 -1.34 -3.08 -0.19
C TYR A 61 -1.21 -4.58 0.10
N LEU A 62 -2.03 -5.41 -0.54
CA LEU A 62 -1.91 -6.87 -0.43
C LEU A 62 -0.60 -7.39 -1.00
N GLN A 63 -0.04 -6.80 -2.07
CA GLN A 63 1.31 -7.17 -2.54
C GLN A 63 2.39 -6.86 -1.51
N LEU A 64 2.31 -5.69 -0.84
CA LEU A 64 3.24 -5.35 0.24
C LEU A 64 3.10 -6.31 1.42
N GLN A 65 1.87 -6.65 1.78
CA GLN A 65 1.60 -7.62 2.84
C GLN A 65 2.08 -9.03 2.47
N GLU A 66 1.90 -9.47 1.23
CA GLU A 66 2.35 -10.78 0.75
C GLU A 66 3.88 -10.88 0.77
N ALA A 67 4.57 -9.76 0.53
CA ALA A 67 6.03 -9.70 0.51
C ALA A 67 6.68 -9.54 1.90
N PHE A 68 6.07 -8.75 2.78
CA PHE A 68 6.70 -8.31 4.03
C PHE A 68 5.92 -8.71 5.31
N GLY A 69 4.75 -9.34 5.16
CA GLY A 69 3.87 -9.67 6.27
C GLY A 69 3.14 -8.46 6.86
N TRP A 70 2.51 -8.68 8.02
CA TRP A 70 1.70 -7.66 8.70
C TRP A 70 2.48 -6.77 9.67
N GLU A 71 3.61 -7.24 10.21
CA GLU A 71 4.43 -6.50 11.19
C GLU A 71 4.80 -5.07 10.72
N PRO A 72 5.23 -4.82 9.47
CA PRO A 72 5.53 -3.45 9.03
C PRO A 72 4.31 -2.53 9.02
N PHE A 73 3.12 -3.05 8.71
CA PHE A 73 1.88 -2.28 8.78
C PHE A 73 1.57 -1.85 10.22
N GLU A 74 1.67 -2.79 11.16
CA GLU A 74 1.43 -2.53 12.58
C GLU A 74 2.39 -1.46 13.11
N LYS A 75 3.68 -1.57 12.77
CA LYS A 75 4.70 -0.58 13.13
C LYS A 75 4.34 0.81 12.60
N VAL A 76 4.02 0.91 11.31
CA VAL A 76 3.65 2.20 10.69
C VAL A 76 2.36 2.78 11.31
N PHE A 77 1.35 1.95 11.61
CA PHE A 77 0.14 2.42 12.28
C PHE A 77 0.41 2.92 13.72
N ALA A 78 1.27 2.22 14.47
CA ALA A 78 1.70 2.65 15.79
C ALA A 78 2.43 3.99 15.74
N GLU A 79 3.32 4.18 14.75
CA GLU A 79 3.99 5.47 14.51
C GLU A 79 2.99 6.58 14.24
N TYR A 80 2.03 6.39 13.33
CA TYR A 80 1.00 7.39 13.04
C TYR A 80 0.17 7.75 14.27
N ARG A 81 -0.15 6.77 15.13
CA ARG A 81 -0.89 6.99 16.37
C ARG A 81 -0.09 7.82 17.39
N ALA A 82 1.23 7.67 17.41
CA ALA A 82 2.12 8.39 18.31
C ALA A 82 2.43 9.84 17.86
N LEU A 83 2.13 10.21 16.60
CA LEU A 83 2.38 11.56 16.10
C LEU A 83 1.55 12.62 16.83
N ARG A 84 2.23 13.69 17.26
CA ARG A 84 1.59 14.90 17.75
C ARG A 84 0.80 15.55 16.61
N PRO A 85 -0.27 16.31 16.92
CA PRO A 85 -1.11 16.92 15.88
C PRO A 85 -0.34 17.75 14.85
N GLU A 86 0.73 18.42 15.28
CA GLU A 86 1.56 19.29 14.44
C GLU A 86 2.42 18.53 13.43
N GLU A 87 2.74 17.27 13.74
CA GLU A 87 3.58 16.37 12.94
C GLU A 87 2.77 15.56 11.91
N ARG A 88 1.44 15.66 11.96
CA ARG A 88 0.56 14.90 11.06
C ARG A 88 0.57 15.52 9.67
N PRO A 89 0.66 14.70 8.62
CA PRO A 89 0.53 15.18 7.24
C PRO A 89 -0.85 15.80 7.04
N ARG A 90 -0.89 16.97 6.38
CA ARG A 90 -2.09 17.81 6.24
C ARG A 90 -2.75 17.59 4.89
N THR A 91 -1.94 17.44 3.84
CA THR A 91 -2.41 17.22 2.47
C THR A 91 -2.37 15.75 2.08
N ASP A 92 -3.13 15.36 1.06
CA ASP A 92 -3.11 13.98 0.56
C ASP A 92 -1.79 13.63 -0.11
N ALA A 93 -1.06 14.61 -0.66
CA ALA A 93 0.30 14.42 -1.16
C ALA A 93 1.26 14.07 -0.02
N GLU A 94 1.25 14.86 1.05
CA GLU A 94 2.07 14.60 2.23
C GLU A 94 1.74 13.25 2.86
N LYS A 95 0.47 12.84 2.90
CA LYS A 95 0.07 11.51 3.41
C LYS A 95 0.68 10.39 2.58
N ARG A 96 0.68 10.49 1.24
CA ARG A 96 1.27 9.48 0.35
C ARG A 96 2.78 9.42 0.52
N ASP A 97 3.44 10.58 0.58
CA ASP A 97 4.89 10.65 0.79
C ASP A 97 5.30 10.08 2.15
N GLN A 98 4.60 10.46 3.22
CA GLN A 98 4.86 9.94 4.56
C GLN A 98 4.58 8.43 4.66
N TRP A 99 3.55 7.94 3.96
CA TRP A 99 3.31 6.50 3.87
C TRP A 99 4.46 5.78 3.15
N LEU A 100 4.87 6.26 1.98
CA LEU A 100 6.01 5.71 1.24
C LEU A 100 7.26 5.65 2.13
N ILE A 101 7.59 6.76 2.79
CA ILE A 101 8.80 6.88 3.61
C ILE A 101 8.74 5.89 4.79
N ARG A 102 7.69 5.96 5.60
CA ARG A 102 7.58 5.14 6.82
C ARG A 102 7.54 3.66 6.50
N PHE A 103 6.78 3.27 5.48
CA PHE A 103 6.67 1.88 5.10
C PHE A 103 7.98 1.35 4.51
N SER A 104 8.64 2.12 3.63
CA SER A 104 9.96 1.77 3.09
C SER A 104 11.00 1.56 4.20
N ARG A 105 11.00 2.44 5.20
CA ARG A 105 11.86 2.33 6.40
C ARG A 105 11.49 1.13 7.26
N ALA A 106 10.21 0.81 7.39
CA ALA A 106 9.74 -0.35 8.15
C ALA A 106 10.17 -1.67 7.51
N VAL A 107 10.20 -1.76 6.17
CA VAL A 107 10.61 -2.97 5.44
C VAL A 107 12.09 -2.99 5.06
N GLY A 108 12.83 -1.89 5.27
CA GLY A 108 14.25 -1.78 4.93
C GLY A 108 14.56 -1.72 3.43
N HIS A 109 13.59 -1.30 2.61
CA HIS A 109 13.71 -1.23 1.15
C HIS A 109 13.11 0.06 0.59
N ASP A 110 13.70 0.61 -0.47
CA ASP A 110 13.09 1.71 -1.22
C ASP A 110 11.94 1.19 -2.11
N LEU A 111 10.72 1.60 -1.76
CA LEU A 111 9.49 1.24 -2.48
C LEU A 111 9.09 2.27 -3.55
N SER A 112 9.90 3.31 -3.80
CA SER A 112 9.59 4.36 -4.77
C SER A 112 9.31 3.81 -6.17
N GLY A 113 10.08 2.79 -6.58
CA GLY A 113 9.86 2.10 -7.86
C GLY A 113 8.49 1.41 -7.93
N PHE A 114 8.09 0.74 -6.84
CA PHE A 114 6.79 0.10 -6.74
C PHE A 114 5.63 1.10 -6.78
N PHE A 115 5.75 2.22 -6.06
CA PHE A 115 4.74 3.29 -6.07
C PHE A 115 4.57 3.92 -7.46
N ARG A 116 5.68 4.16 -8.17
CA ARG A 116 5.66 4.65 -9.56
C ARG A 116 5.02 3.64 -10.51
N HIS A 117 5.30 2.35 -10.36
CA HIS A 117 4.67 1.30 -11.16
C HIS A 117 3.14 1.29 -10.99
N TRP A 118 2.67 1.56 -9.77
CA TRP A 118 1.25 1.74 -9.45
C TRP A 118 0.69 3.13 -9.81
N GLY A 119 1.45 3.98 -10.50
CA GLY A 119 1.00 5.30 -10.92
C GLY A 119 0.76 6.28 -9.77
N ILE A 120 1.28 6.00 -8.56
CA ILE A 120 1.03 6.84 -7.38
C ILE A 120 1.99 8.03 -7.40
N PRO A 121 1.47 9.28 -7.36
CA PRO A 121 2.32 10.46 -7.33
C PRO A 121 3.00 10.59 -5.98
N ILE A 122 4.33 10.63 -6.02
CA ILE A 122 5.26 10.77 -4.89
C ILE A 122 6.25 11.89 -5.19
N SER A 123 6.64 12.66 -4.17
CA SER A 123 7.55 13.79 -4.36
C SER A 123 9.02 13.36 -4.56
N PRO A 124 9.81 14.15 -5.30
CA PRO A 124 11.26 13.93 -5.40
C PRO A 124 11.95 13.91 -4.04
N GLU A 125 11.50 14.73 -3.09
CA GLU A 125 12.04 14.82 -1.73
C GLU A 125 11.82 13.51 -0.97
N ALA A 126 10.63 12.92 -1.08
CA ALA A 126 10.33 11.62 -0.46
C ALA A 126 11.23 10.52 -1.03
N VAL A 127 11.41 10.47 -2.35
CA VAL A 127 12.29 9.50 -3.02
C VAL A 127 13.75 9.70 -2.57
N GLN A 128 14.23 10.93 -2.55
CA GLN A 128 15.60 11.25 -2.14
C GLN A 128 15.86 10.82 -0.69
N SER A 129 14.86 10.94 0.18
CA SER A 129 14.94 10.51 1.58
C SER A 129 15.07 9.00 1.77
N LEU A 130 14.93 8.19 0.71
CA LEU A 130 15.06 6.73 0.72
C LEU A 130 16.28 6.21 -0.05
N SER A 131 17.12 7.12 -0.57
CA SER A 131 18.28 6.78 -1.42
C SER A 131 19.34 5.89 -0.77
N ASP A 132 19.32 5.75 0.55
CA ASP A 132 20.19 4.87 1.33
C ASP A 132 19.65 3.43 1.47
N LEU A 133 18.42 3.15 1.03
CA LEU A 133 17.83 1.82 1.07
C LEU A 133 17.98 1.09 -0.28
N PRO A 134 18.14 -0.24 -0.27
CA PRO A 134 18.14 -1.03 -1.50
C PRO A 134 16.75 -0.99 -2.17
N PRO A 135 16.65 -0.87 -3.50
CA PRO A 135 15.37 -0.87 -4.20
C PRO A 135 14.66 -2.22 -4.08
N TRP A 136 13.33 -2.19 -4.06
CA TRP A 136 12.50 -3.40 -4.10
C TRP A 136 11.48 -3.36 -5.24
N GLN A 137 11.22 -4.54 -5.80
CA GLN A 137 10.14 -4.79 -6.74
C GLN A 137 9.50 -6.14 -6.40
N PRO A 138 8.18 -6.29 -6.58
CA PRO A 138 7.51 -7.57 -6.39
C PRO A 138 8.05 -8.59 -7.40
N ALA A 139 8.15 -9.85 -6.98
CA ALA A 139 8.40 -10.95 -7.90
C ALA A 139 7.25 -11.01 -8.92
N MET A 140 7.58 -11.06 -10.22
CA MET A 140 6.59 -11.17 -11.30
C MET A 140 5.92 -12.54 -11.33
#